data_AF-A0A959KK83-F1
#
_entry.id   AF-A0A959KK83-F1
#
_cell.length_a   1.000
_cell.length_b   1.000
_cell.length_c   1.000
_cell.angle_alpha   90.00
_cell.angle_beta   90.00
_cell.angle_gamma   90.00
#
_symmetry.space_group_name_H-M   'P 1'
#
loop_
_entity.id
_entity.type
_entity.pdbx_description
1 polymer ?
#
loop_
_entity_poly.entity_id
_entity_poly.type
_entity_poly.pdbx_seq_one_letter_code
_entity_poly.pdbx_strand_id
1 'polypeptide(L)'
;MKNTFALPDPKDRQLHRWSVVMTLYCLALLAGRWMQSGADEWTALPVAELASHRGHPTFLFLPWNLFLAWIPYWFSTALRKTATGRTEWGVQGAVFLAWMLFFPNAPYLITDLLHLRARTDAPYWYDLMLLLSFAMAGLILGLLSLREIHRWLRRWLPPPLEWPAIALLLAAGSYGIFIGRFLRFNSWDLLIDPLDIGRGLLHPLLAPGRYESTLGLFPVLTVFLGLIYFLFHLLLEKE
;
A
#
# COMPACT_ATOMS: atom_id res chain seq x y z
N MET A 1 -24.24 -17.89 14.89
CA MET A 1 -22.86 -17.38 14.67
C MET A 1 -22.60 -16.27 15.67
N LYS A 2 -21.64 -16.43 16.60
CA LYS A 2 -21.28 -15.37 17.56
C LYS A 2 -20.73 -14.18 16.79
N ASN A 3 -21.15 -12.99 17.17
CA ASN A 3 -20.85 -11.72 16.52
C ASN A 3 -19.38 -11.31 16.82
N THR A 4 -18.40 -12.03 16.25
CA THR A 4 -16.94 -11.86 16.46
C THR A 4 -16.37 -10.55 15.92
N PHE A 5 -17.22 -9.65 15.45
CA PHE A 5 -16.82 -8.43 14.74
C PHE A 5 -17.03 -7.15 15.56
N ALA A 6 -17.73 -7.23 16.69
CA ALA A 6 -18.17 -6.05 17.46
C ALA A 6 -17.06 -5.41 18.31
N LEU A 7 -15.99 -6.13 18.65
CA LEU A 7 -14.86 -5.61 19.41
C LEU A 7 -13.56 -5.87 18.65
N PRO A 8 -12.67 -4.86 18.52
CA PRO A 8 -11.33 -5.09 17.99
C PRO A 8 -10.65 -6.16 18.83
N ASP A 9 -10.13 -7.20 18.17
CA ASP A 9 -9.26 -8.19 18.80
C ASP A 9 -8.13 -7.42 19.50
N PRO A 10 -7.80 -7.72 20.78
CA PRO A 10 -6.66 -7.12 21.47
C PRO A 10 -5.38 -7.08 20.61
N LYS A 11 -5.17 -8.12 19.79
CA LYS A 11 -4.08 -8.19 18.82
C LYS A 11 -4.17 -7.10 17.74
N ASP A 12 -5.36 -6.78 17.24
CA ASP A 12 -5.53 -5.72 16.22
C ASP A 12 -5.14 -4.35 16.78
N ARG A 13 -5.48 -4.08 18.05
CA ARG A 13 -5.07 -2.84 18.72
C ARG A 13 -3.56 -2.78 18.90
N GLN A 14 -2.93 -3.90 19.24
CA GLN A 14 -1.48 -3.99 19.38
C GLN A 14 -0.77 -3.81 18.02
N LEU A 15 -1.24 -4.47 16.97
CA LEU A 15 -0.71 -4.34 15.61
C LEU A 15 -0.85 -2.92 15.06
N HIS A 16 -1.97 -2.24 15.34
CA HIS A 16 -2.15 -0.84 15.00
C HIS A 16 -1.11 0.05 15.71
N ARG A 17 -0.90 -0.12 17.02
CA ARG A 17 0.11 0.63 17.78
C ARG A 17 1.51 0.42 17.21
N TRP A 18 1.86 -0.82 16.87
CA TRP A 18 3.15 -1.12 16.22
C TRP A 18 3.27 -0.48 14.83
N SER A 19 2.18 -0.40 14.06
CA SER A 19 2.19 0.29 12.76
C SER A 19 2.45 1.80 12.92
N VAL A 20 1.93 2.42 13.99
CA VAL A 20 2.23 3.82 14.35
C VAL A 20 3.70 3.97 14.76
N VAL A 21 4.21 3.08 15.63
CA VAL A 21 5.63 3.08 16.03
C VAL A 21 6.55 2.93 14.81
N MET A 22 6.21 2.02 13.89
CA MET A 22 6.95 1.82 12.65
C MET A 22 6.92 3.07 11.75
N THR A 23 5.78 3.76 11.68
CA THR A 23 5.66 5.04 10.96
C THR A 23 6.57 6.11 11.56
N LEU A 24 6.57 6.25 12.89
CA LEU A 24 7.45 7.19 13.59
C LEU A 24 8.92 6.86 13.37
N TYR A 25 9.28 5.57 13.39
CA TYR A 25 10.63 5.10 13.08
C TYR A 25 11.05 5.45 11.64
N CYS A 26 10.17 5.24 10.66
CA CYS A 26 10.42 5.62 9.26
C CYS A 26 10.66 7.12 9.11
N LEU A 27 9.85 7.95 9.77
CA LEU A 27 10.03 9.40 9.77
C LEU A 27 11.31 9.84 10.46
N ALA A 28 11.70 9.17 11.56
CA ALA A 28 12.96 9.43 12.26
C ALA A 28 14.18 9.08 11.39
N LEU A 29 14.15 7.94 10.67
CA LEU A 29 15.20 7.60 9.70
C LEU A 29 15.27 8.62 8.55
N LEU A 30 14.13 9.09 8.05
CA LEU A 30 14.13 10.10 7.01
C LEU A 30 14.72 11.44 7.51
N ALA A 31 14.37 11.85 8.73
CA ALA A 31 14.95 13.04 9.36
C ALA A 31 16.46 12.88 9.57
N GLY A 32 16.91 11.71 10.02
CA GLY A 32 18.34 11.40 10.15
C GLY A 32 19.07 11.40 8.81
N ARG A 33 18.41 10.97 7.72
CA ARG A 33 18.96 11.07 6.36
C ARG A 33 19.11 12.52 5.92
N TRP A 34 18.07 13.32 6.18
CA TRP A 34 18.02 14.74 5.85
C TRP A 34 19.14 15.54 6.55
N MET A 35 19.42 15.21 7.81
CA MET A 35 20.51 15.84 8.57
C MET A 35 21.90 15.51 7.99
N GLN A 36 22.09 14.30 7.43
CA GLN A 36 23.35 13.88 6.83
C GLN A 36 23.62 14.52 5.45
N SER A 37 22.57 14.85 4.70
CA SER A 37 22.70 15.45 3.35
C SER A 37 23.10 16.93 3.34
N GLY A 38 23.66 17.47 4.43
CA GLY A 38 24.09 18.86 4.54
C GLY A 38 22.92 19.84 4.58
N ALA A 39 22.25 19.95 5.73
CA ALA A 39 21.10 20.85 5.94
C ALA A 39 21.36 22.35 5.59
N ASP A 40 22.63 22.75 5.48
CA ASP A 40 23.06 24.11 5.20
C ASP A 40 22.91 24.51 3.71
N GLU A 41 22.97 23.57 2.76
CA GLU A 41 22.74 23.88 1.33
C GLU A 41 21.25 23.96 0.96
N TRP A 42 20.39 23.21 1.66
CA TRP A 42 18.96 23.08 1.32
C TRP A 42 18.06 24.14 1.98
N THR A 43 18.45 24.68 3.14
CA THR A 43 17.69 25.74 3.83
C THR A 43 17.76 27.09 3.11
N ALA A 44 18.70 27.24 2.17
CA ALA A 44 18.84 28.42 1.31
C ALA A 44 17.98 28.37 0.03
N LEU A 45 17.38 27.22 -0.31
CA LEU A 45 16.61 27.06 -1.55
C LEU A 45 15.11 27.39 -1.33
N PRO A 46 14.49 28.21 -2.20
CA PRO A 46 13.05 28.47 -2.17
C PRO A 46 12.22 27.17 -2.25
N VAL A 47 11.04 27.16 -1.62
CA VAL A 47 10.09 26.02 -1.62
C VAL A 47 9.76 25.52 -3.05
N ALA A 48 9.75 26.43 -4.02
CA ALA A 48 9.53 26.11 -5.44
C ALA A 48 10.65 25.24 -6.05
N GLU A 49 11.89 25.40 -5.57
CA GLU A 49 13.08 24.72 -6.07
C GLU A 49 13.30 23.36 -5.38
N LEU A 50 12.84 23.23 -4.13
CA LEU A 50 12.69 21.94 -3.45
C LEU A 50 11.64 21.05 -4.14
N ALA A 51 10.60 21.65 -4.72
CA ALA A 51 9.57 20.91 -5.46
C ALA A 51 10.06 20.34 -6.80
N SER A 52 11.03 21.00 -7.46
CA SER A 52 11.64 20.50 -8.70
C SER A 52 12.68 19.39 -8.44
N HIS A 53 13.29 19.36 -7.25
CA HIS A 53 14.30 18.36 -6.85
C HIS A 53 13.73 17.05 -6.25
N ARG A 54 12.41 16.85 -6.29
CA ARG A 54 11.72 15.66 -5.75
C ARG A 54 12.27 14.30 -6.23
N GLY A 55 12.98 14.28 -7.35
CA GLY A 55 13.44 13.05 -8.00
C GLY A 55 14.83 12.54 -7.61
N HIS A 56 15.75 13.35 -7.06
CA HIS A 56 17.18 12.96 -7.15
C HIS A 56 18.07 13.00 -5.90
N PRO A 57 17.78 13.70 -4.78
CA PRO A 57 18.54 13.50 -3.53
C PRO A 57 17.72 13.19 -2.25
N THR A 58 16.45 13.57 -2.13
CA THR A 58 15.89 13.84 -0.79
C THR A 58 14.79 12.89 -0.28
N PHE A 59 14.46 11.80 -0.99
CA PHE A 59 13.42 10.83 -0.57
C PHE A 59 12.08 11.46 -0.13
N LEU A 60 11.78 12.70 -0.56
CA LEU A 60 10.62 13.48 -0.12
C LEU A 60 9.27 12.89 -0.57
N PHE A 61 9.29 11.94 -1.50
CA PHE A 61 8.12 11.18 -1.89
C PHE A 61 7.76 10.10 -0.86
N LEU A 62 8.69 9.65 -0.01
CA LEU A 62 8.45 8.57 0.96
C LEU A 62 7.38 8.93 2.00
N PRO A 63 7.37 10.12 2.63
CA PRO A 63 6.28 10.50 3.54
C PRO A 63 4.92 10.52 2.87
N TRP A 64 4.86 10.99 1.61
CA TRP A 64 3.63 11.01 0.84
C TRP A 64 3.13 9.59 0.54
N ASN A 65 4.02 8.71 0.09
CA ASN A 65 3.69 7.31 -0.16
C ASN A 65 3.27 6.59 1.13
N LEU A 66 3.94 6.87 2.25
CA LEU A 66 3.56 6.31 3.56
C LEU A 66 2.18 6.81 4.01
N PHE A 67 1.87 8.08 3.78
CA PHE A 67 0.51 8.60 4.01
C PHE A 67 -0.52 7.86 3.15
N LEU A 68 -0.26 7.68 1.85
CA LEU A 68 -1.15 6.91 0.96
C LEU A 68 -1.30 5.45 1.42
N ALA A 69 -0.26 4.84 1.98
CA ALA A 69 -0.30 3.48 2.52
C ALA A 69 -1.22 3.32 3.74
N TRP A 70 -1.48 4.40 4.49
CA TRP A 70 -2.43 4.39 5.60
C TRP A 70 -3.90 4.39 5.15
N ILE A 71 -4.19 4.94 3.96
CA ILE A 71 -5.57 5.11 3.46
C ILE A 71 -6.33 3.78 3.35
N PRO A 72 -5.78 2.69 2.77
CA PRO A 72 -6.46 1.39 2.75
C PRO A 72 -6.81 0.88 4.13
N TYR A 73 -5.91 1.05 5.11
CA TYR A 73 -6.18 0.63 6.48
C TYR A 73 -7.32 1.45 7.12
N TRP A 74 -7.41 2.75 6.86
CA TRP A 74 -8.54 3.56 7.33
C TRP A 74 -9.86 3.14 6.68
N PHE A 75 -9.89 2.88 5.37
CA PHE A 75 -11.11 2.38 4.72
C PHE A 75 -11.52 1.00 5.23
N SER A 76 -10.58 0.09 5.42
CA SER A 76 -10.91 -1.26 5.90
C SER A 76 -11.41 -1.25 7.35
N THR A 77 -10.85 -0.39 8.20
CA THR A 77 -11.35 -0.19 9.58
C THR A 77 -12.70 0.52 9.63
N ALA A 78 -12.98 1.44 8.69
CA ALA A 78 -14.30 2.04 8.52
C ALA A 78 -15.33 1.00 8.06
N LEU A 79 -14.95 0.12 7.12
CA LEU A 79 -15.77 -1.01 6.69
C LEU A 79 -16.07 -1.95 7.87
N ARG A 80 -15.07 -2.19 8.73
CA ARG A 80 -15.29 -2.98 9.95
C ARG A 80 -16.37 -2.33 10.85
N LYS A 81 -16.26 -1.04 11.13
CA LYS A 81 -17.22 -0.33 12.00
C LYS A 81 -18.64 -0.29 11.40
N THR A 82 -18.75 0.01 10.11
CA THR A 82 -20.05 0.10 9.42
C THR A 82 -20.77 -1.25 9.39
N ALA A 83 -20.03 -2.34 9.22
CA ALA A 83 -20.58 -3.68 9.15
C ALA A 83 -21.05 -4.23 10.52
N THR A 84 -20.77 -3.55 11.64
CA THR A 84 -21.38 -3.86 12.95
C THR A 84 -22.66 -3.08 13.24
N GLY A 85 -22.93 -2.02 12.47
CA GLY A 85 -24.10 -1.16 12.62
C GLY A 85 -25.25 -1.53 11.68
N ARG A 86 -26.26 -0.67 11.61
CA ARG A 86 -27.38 -0.76 10.66
C ARG A 86 -27.07 -0.13 9.29
N THR A 87 -25.79 -0.04 8.95
CA THR A 87 -25.34 0.66 7.74
C THR A 87 -25.78 -0.11 6.49
N GLU A 88 -26.40 0.59 5.55
CA GLU A 88 -26.87 0.02 4.29
C GLU A 88 -25.74 -0.63 3.47
N TRP A 89 -26.08 -1.68 2.73
CA TRP A 89 -25.14 -2.44 1.90
C TRP A 89 -24.46 -1.56 0.84
N GLY A 90 -25.16 -0.54 0.31
CA GLY A 90 -24.60 0.39 -0.67
C GLY A 90 -23.43 1.21 -0.12
N VAL A 91 -23.51 1.65 1.13
CA VAL A 91 -22.42 2.37 1.80
C VAL A 91 -21.21 1.45 2.04
N GLN A 92 -21.45 0.20 2.44
CA GLN A 92 -20.38 -0.79 2.60
C GLN A 92 -19.69 -1.08 1.26
N GLY A 93 -20.46 -1.21 0.18
CA GLY A 93 -19.95 -1.37 -1.18
C GLY A 93 -19.09 -0.18 -1.61
N ALA A 94 -19.55 1.06 -1.38
CA ALA A 94 -18.78 2.27 -1.71
C ALA A 94 -17.45 2.34 -0.95
N VAL A 95 -17.45 2.01 0.35
CA VAL A 95 -16.21 1.97 1.16
C VAL A 95 -15.27 0.87 0.69
N PHE A 96 -15.79 -0.30 0.29
CA PHE A 96 -15.00 -1.39 -0.29
C PHE A 96 -14.38 -0.99 -1.64
N LEU A 97 -15.12 -0.31 -2.51
CA LEU A 97 -14.60 0.18 -3.78
C LEU A 97 -13.51 1.24 -3.56
N ALA A 98 -13.71 2.15 -2.61
CA ALA A 98 -12.68 3.10 -2.21
C ALA A 98 -11.44 2.39 -1.65
N TRP A 99 -11.63 1.35 -0.81
CA TRP A 99 -10.53 0.51 -0.35
C TRP A 99 -9.77 -0.12 -1.52
N MET A 100 -10.46 -0.72 -2.50
CA MET A 100 -9.83 -1.37 -3.66
C MET A 100 -8.99 -0.38 -4.46
N LEU A 101 -9.51 0.83 -4.69
CA LEU A 101 -8.83 1.87 -5.45
C LEU A 101 -7.54 2.35 -4.79
N PHE A 102 -7.50 2.37 -3.45
CA PHE A 102 -6.33 2.79 -2.69
C PHE A 102 -5.43 1.63 -2.25
N PHE A 103 -5.94 0.39 -2.22
CA PHE A 103 -5.22 -0.80 -1.76
C PHE A 103 -3.83 -0.95 -2.38
N PRO A 104 -3.61 -0.71 -3.70
CA PRO A 104 -2.28 -0.73 -4.31
C PRO A 104 -1.23 0.10 -3.57
N ASN A 105 -1.60 1.26 -3.01
CA ASN A 105 -0.65 2.22 -2.43
C ASN A 105 0.11 1.68 -1.21
N ALA A 106 -0.46 0.72 -0.46
CA ALA A 106 0.23 0.15 0.69
C ALA A 106 1.40 -0.79 0.30
N PRO A 107 1.17 -1.90 -0.45
CA PRO A 107 2.24 -2.73 -1.01
C PRO A 107 3.10 -2.01 -2.06
N TYR A 108 2.66 -0.89 -2.66
CA TYR A 108 3.46 -0.10 -3.60
C TYR A 108 4.83 0.28 -3.03
N LEU A 109 4.94 0.56 -1.72
CA LEU A 109 6.20 0.96 -1.07
C LEU A 109 7.31 -0.09 -1.22
N ILE A 110 6.98 -1.37 -1.45
CA ILE A 110 7.97 -2.42 -1.74
C ILE A 110 8.70 -2.10 -3.03
N THR A 111 7.99 -1.58 -4.03
CA THR A 111 8.59 -1.22 -5.31
C THR A 111 9.50 0.00 -5.20
N ASP A 112 9.37 0.82 -4.15
CA ASP A 112 10.26 1.96 -3.92
C ASP A 112 11.71 1.54 -3.61
N LEU A 113 11.94 0.27 -3.24
CA LEU A 113 13.28 -0.33 -3.17
C LEU A 113 14.04 -0.25 -4.49
N LEU A 114 13.36 -0.15 -5.63
CA LEU A 114 14.00 0.07 -6.94
C LEU A 114 14.71 1.42 -7.05
N HIS A 115 14.46 2.37 -6.14
CA HIS A 115 15.17 3.65 -6.07
C HIS A 115 16.48 3.58 -5.29
N LEU A 116 16.82 2.42 -4.72
CA LEU A 116 18.07 2.20 -4.03
C LEU A 116 19.22 2.28 -5.02
N ARG A 117 20.12 3.24 -4.80
CA ARG A 117 21.33 3.45 -5.58
C ARG A 117 22.42 4.01 -4.69
N ALA A 118 23.67 3.75 -5.02
CA ALA A 118 24.80 4.37 -4.32
C ALA A 118 24.78 5.88 -4.55
N ARG A 119 24.92 6.64 -3.48
CA ARG A 119 25.01 8.11 -3.49
C ARG A 119 26.23 8.51 -2.66
N THR A 120 26.82 9.66 -2.96
CA THR A 120 28.03 10.15 -2.29
C THR A 120 27.75 10.80 -0.94
N ASP A 121 26.49 11.13 -0.65
CA ASP A 121 26.05 11.94 0.48
C ASP A 121 25.56 11.13 1.70
N ALA A 122 25.40 9.81 1.58
CA ALA A 122 25.25 8.92 2.73
C ALA A 122 25.69 7.48 2.43
N PRO A 123 25.95 6.69 3.49
CA PRO A 123 26.24 5.27 3.33
C PRO A 123 25.09 4.51 2.67
N TYR A 124 25.43 3.63 1.72
CA TYR A 124 24.46 2.80 0.99
C TYR A 124 23.55 1.97 1.93
N TRP A 125 24.10 1.46 3.04
CA TRP A 125 23.34 0.69 4.01
C TRP A 125 22.24 1.52 4.69
N TYR A 126 22.45 2.83 4.84
CA TYR A 126 21.47 3.72 5.44
C TYR A 126 20.24 3.85 4.54
N ASP A 127 20.45 4.12 3.25
CA ASP A 127 19.38 4.23 2.26
C ASP A 127 18.63 2.90 2.07
N LEU A 128 19.35 1.77 2.14
CA LEU A 128 18.75 0.44 2.14
C LEU A 128 17.82 0.25 3.36
N MET A 129 18.30 0.55 4.57
CA MET A 129 17.50 0.41 5.79
C MET A 129 16.31 1.38 5.81
N LEU A 130 16.48 2.61 5.32
CA LEU A 130 15.41 3.59 5.15
C LEU A 130 14.31 3.05 4.25
N LEU A 131 14.65 2.66 3.01
CA LEU A 131 13.66 2.17 2.04
C LEU A 131 13.01 0.87 2.51
N LEU A 132 13.79 -0.05 3.10
CA LEU A 132 13.25 -1.31 3.65
C LEU A 132 12.26 -1.06 4.79
N SER A 133 12.52 -0.06 5.63
CA SER A 133 11.62 0.31 6.72
C SER A 133 10.28 0.84 6.19
N PHE A 134 10.32 1.71 5.18
CA PHE A 134 9.11 2.17 4.51
C PHE A 134 8.36 1.03 3.80
N ALA A 135 9.07 0.16 3.08
CA ALA A 135 8.49 -1.03 2.45
C ALA A 135 7.80 -1.94 3.47
N MET A 136 8.42 -2.18 4.62
CA MET A 136 7.85 -2.98 5.69
C MET A 136 6.62 -2.32 6.32
N ALA A 137 6.66 -1.00 6.56
CA ALA A 137 5.52 -0.25 7.07
C ALA A 137 4.32 -0.35 6.12
N GLY A 138 4.53 -0.13 4.82
CA GLY A 138 3.51 -0.27 3.79
C GLY A 138 2.95 -1.70 3.70
N LEU A 139 3.82 -2.70 3.74
CA LEU A 139 3.41 -4.11 3.74
C LEU A 139 2.53 -4.45 4.95
N ILE A 140 2.94 -4.07 6.17
CA ILE A 140 2.15 -4.33 7.38
C ILE A 140 0.77 -3.66 7.29
N LEU A 141 0.70 -2.39 6.88
CA LEU A 141 -0.56 -1.68 6.68
C LEU A 141 -1.44 -2.37 5.62
N GLY A 142 -0.84 -2.82 4.53
CA GLY A 142 -1.51 -3.59 3.48
C GLY A 142 -2.11 -4.89 4.02
N LEU A 143 -1.33 -5.69 4.75
CA LEU A 143 -1.75 -6.97 5.34
C LEU A 143 -2.86 -6.78 6.38
N LEU A 144 -2.74 -5.78 7.25
CA LEU A 144 -3.78 -5.42 8.23
C LEU A 144 -5.06 -5.00 7.50
N SER A 145 -4.95 -4.18 6.46
CA SER A 145 -6.12 -3.75 5.70
C SER A 145 -6.83 -4.92 5.02
N LEU A 146 -6.07 -5.85 4.41
CA LEU A 146 -6.61 -7.03 3.73
C LEU A 146 -7.22 -8.03 4.71
N ARG A 147 -6.69 -8.16 5.93
CA ARG A 147 -7.30 -8.97 7.01
C ARG A 147 -8.71 -8.49 7.36
N GLU A 148 -8.93 -7.19 7.44
CA GLU A 148 -10.27 -6.63 7.67
C GLU A 148 -11.22 -6.92 6.51
N ILE A 149 -10.74 -6.82 5.27
CA ILE A 149 -11.52 -7.18 4.08
C ILE A 149 -11.85 -8.68 4.06
N HIS A 150 -10.90 -9.56 4.38
CA HIS A 150 -11.14 -11.00 4.46
C HIS A 150 -12.21 -11.33 5.50
N ARG A 151 -12.14 -10.74 6.69
CA ARG A 151 -13.18 -10.88 7.73
C ARG A 151 -14.54 -10.35 7.26
N TRP A 152 -14.56 -9.28 6.47
CA TRP A 152 -15.80 -8.74 5.91
C TRP A 152 -16.37 -9.67 4.82
N LEU A 153 -15.54 -10.22 3.94
CA LEU A 153 -15.93 -11.18 2.90
C LEU A 153 -16.53 -12.47 3.49
N ARG A 154 -16.02 -12.96 4.62
CA ARG A 154 -16.54 -14.12 5.38
C ARG A 154 -18.03 -14.05 5.74
N ARG A 155 -18.63 -12.85 5.69
CA ARG A 155 -20.06 -12.64 5.96
C ARG A 155 -20.94 -12.94 4.75
N TRP A 156 -20.37 -12.83 3.56
CA TRP A 156 -21.09 -12.90 2.29
C TRP A 156 -20.69 -14.14 1.47
N LEU A 157 -19.46 -14.63 1.66
CA LEU A 157 -18.91 -15.77 0.95
C LEU A 157 -18.83 -17.01 1.85
N PRO A 158 -19.10 -18.20 1.31
CA PRO A 158 -18.82 -19.46 2.00
C PRO A 158 -17.30 -19.75 2.04
N PRO A 159 -16.82 -20.57 2.98
CA PRO A 159 -15.40 -20.90 3.18
C PRO A 159 -14.56 -21.20 1.92
N PRO A 160 -15.02 -22.00 0.95
CA PRO A 160 -14.21 -22.30 -0.23
C PRO A 160 -14.02 -21.11 -1.18
N LEU A 161 -14.86 -20.08 -1.11
CA LEU A 161 -14.80 -18.92 -2.01
C LEU A 161 -14.01 -17.74 -1.44
N GLU A 162 -13.65 -17.77 -0.16
CA GLU A 162 -12.91 -16.68 0.49
C GLU A 162 -11.50 -16.51 -0.09
N TRP A 163 -10.75 -17.61 -0.21
CA TRP A 163 -9.37 -17.58 -0.72
C TRP A 163 -9.27 -17.20 -2.20
N PRO A 164 -10.10 -17.75 -3.11
CA PRO A 164 -10.17 -17.26 -4.49
C PRO A 164 -10.48 -15.76 -4.57
N ALA A 165 -11.40 -15.26 -3.72
CA ALA A 165 -11.70 -13.84 -3.67
C ALA A 165 -10.48 -13.02 -3.22
N ILE A 166 -9.77 -13.44 -2.16
CA ILE A 166 -8.54 -12.78 -1.72
C ILE A 166 -7.46 -12.80 -2.81
N ALA A 167 -7.27 -13.92 -3.50
CA ALA A 167 -6.32 -14.03 -4.60
C ALA A 167 -6.66 -13.04 -5.74
N LEU A 168 -7.95 -12.89 -6.06
CA LEU A 168 -8.42 -11.92 -7.06
C LEU A 168 -8.18 -10.47 -6.60
N LEU A 169 -8.41 -10.16 -5.33
CA LEU A 169 -8.12 -8.82 -4.77
C LEU A 169 -6.63 -8.49 -4.80
N LEU A 170 -5.78 -9.47 -4.49
CA LEU A 170 -4.33 -9.32 -4.56
C LEU A 170 -3.84 -9.15 -5.99
N ALA A 171 -4.44 -9.86 -6.94
CA ALA A 171 -4.17 -9.65 -8.36
C ALA A 171 -4.60 -8.25 -8.79
N ALA A 172 -5.82 -7.82 -8.48
CA ALA A 172 -6.29 -6.48 -8.78
C ALA A 172 -5.39 -5.39 -8.16
N GLY A 173 -4.99 -5.56 -6.90
CA GLY A 173 -4.05 -4.67 -6.20
C GLY A 173 -2.67 -4.60 -6.85
N SER A 174 -2.09 -5.76 -7.20
CA SER A 174 -0.80 -5.85 -7.87
C SER A 174 -0.83 -5.24 -9.28
N TYR A 175 -1.95 -5.38 -9.98
CA TYR A 175 -2.17 -4.73 -11.27
C TYR A 175 -2.28 -3.21 -11.10
N GLY A 176 -2.97 -2.74 -10.05
CA GLY A 176 -3.01 -1.32 -9.68
C GLY A 176 -1.62 -0.73 -9.43
N ILE A 177 -0.70 -1.48 -8.80
CA ILE A 177 0.70 -1.07 -8.62
C ILE A 177 1.40 -0.95 -9.98
N PHE A 178 1.21 -1.93 -10.87
CA PHE A 178 1.78 -1.88 -12.22
C PHE A 178 1.31 -0.62 -12.97
N ILE A 179 0.01 -0.34 -12.97
CA ILE A 179 -0.57 0.84 -13.61
C ILE A 179 0.02 2.12 -13.00
N GLY A 180 0.01 2.24 -11.68
CA GLY A 180 0.50 3.46 -11.02
C GLY A 180 2.00 3.68 -11.22
N ARG A 181 2.80 2.61 -11.23
CA ARG A 181 4.26 2.71 -11.37
C ARG A 181 4.71 2.95 -12.81
N PHE A 182 4.10 2.29 -13.78
CA PHE A 182 4.57 2.29 -15.17
C PHE A 182 3.72 3.18 -16.08
N LEU A 183 2.42 3.26 -15.85
CA LEU A 183 1.52 4.13 -16.60
C LEU A 183 1.28 5.49 -15.90
N ARG A 184 1.80 5.65 -14.67
CA ARG A 184 1.77 6.90 -13.87
C ARG A 184 0.35 7.42 -13.54
N PHE A 185 -0.65 6.56 -13.60
CA PHE A 185 -1.99 6.90 -13.11
C PHE A 185 -2.06 6.82 -11.59
N ASN A 186 -2.75 7.77 -10.97
CA ASN A 186 -3.04 7.81 -9.55
C ASN A 186 -4.47 7.39 -9.27
N SER A 187 -4.74 7.01 -8.01
CA SER A 187 -6.08 6.63 -7.55
C SER A 187 -7.15 7.71 -7.81
N TRP A 188 -6.79 8.99 -7.81
CA TRP A 188 -7.72 10.11 -8.05
C TRP A 188 -7.92 10.44 -9.53
N ASP A 189 -7.09 9.94 -10.44
CA ASP A 189 -7.26 10.20 -11.88
C ASP A 189 -8.58 9.57 -12.39
N LEU A 190 -9.07 8.51 -11.72
CA LEU A 190 -10.36 7.86 -12.02
C LEU A 190 -11.55 8.81 -11.86
N LEU A 191 -11.42 9.82 -11.01
CA LEU A 191 -12.45 10.82 -10.76
C LEU A 191 -12.38 11.98 -11.76
N ILE A 192 -11.22 12.16 -12.41
CA ILE A 192 -10.93 13.31 -13.28
C ILE A 192 -11.12 12.92 -14.76
N ASP A 193 -10.56 11.78 -15.18
CA ASP A 193 -10.69 11.26 -16.55
C ASP A 193 -10.84 9.72 -16.58
N PRO A 194 -12.07 9.20 -16.41
CA PRO A 194 -12.30 7.76 -16.37
C PRO A 194 -12.11 7.07 -17.73
N LEU A 195 -12.21 7.81 -18.85
CA LEU A 195 -12.09 7.22 -20.19
C LEU A 195 -10.63 6.94 -20.56
N ASP A 196 -9.72 7.85 -20.21
CA ASP A 196 -8.29 7.67 -20.45
C ASP A 196 -7.72 6.51 -19.63
N ILE A 197 -8.13 6.41 -18.36
CA ILE A 197 -7.80 5.25 -17.51
C ILE A 197 -8.35 3.96 -18.10
N GLY A 198 -9.62 3.93 -18.53
CA GLY A 198 -10.22 2.74 -19.12
C GLY A 198 -9.41 2.19 -20.30
N ARG A 199 -8.87 3.06 -21.15
CA ARG A 199 -7.98 2.68 -22.26
C ARG A 199 -6.60 2.23 -21.75
N GLY A 200 -6.04 2.93 -20.77
CA GLY A 200 -4.78 2.59 -20.11
C GLY A 200 -4.80 1.23 -19.40
N LEU A 201 -5.95 0.81 -18.86
CA LEU A 201 -6.16 -0.51 -18.23
C LEU A 201 -6.17 -1.65 -19.26
N LEU A 202 -6.69 -1.41 -20.47
CA LEU A 202 -6.89 -2.47 -21.45
C LEU A 202 -5.67 -2.67 -22.35
N HIS A 203 -4.95 -1.61 -22.69
CA HIS A 203 -3.85 -1.67 -23.65
C HIS A 203 -2.70 -2.64 -23.25
N PRO A 204 -2.24 -2.71 -21.99
CA PRO A 204 -1.22 -3.66 -21.58
C PRO A 204 -1.68 -5.13 -21.63
N LEU A 205 -2.97 -5.39 -21.40
CA LEU A 205 -3.55 -6.73 -21.44
C LEU A 205 -3.74 -7.22 -22.89
N LEU A 206 -4.05 -6.30 -23.80
CA LEU A 206 -4.28 -6.60 -25.22
C LEU A 206 -2.99 -6.67 -26.05
N ALA A 207 -1.90 -6.05 -25.57
CA ALA A 207 -0.59 -6.06 -26.25
C ALA A 207 0.57 -6.40 -25.29
N PRO A 208 0.59 -7.62 -24.70
CA PRO A 208 1.57 -8.00 -23.68
C PRO A 208 3.02 -7.95 -24.19
N GLY A 209 3.24 -8.20 -25.49
CA GLY A 209 4.58 -8.19 -26.13
C GLY A 209 5.32 -6.85 -26.05
N ARG A 210 4.63 -5.73 -25.79
CA ARG A 210 5.26 -4.40 -25.62
C ARG A 210 5.73 -4.13 -24.19
N TYR A 211 5.28 -4.92 -23.22
CA TYR A 211 5.51 -4.69 -21.80
C TYR A 211 6.07 -5.93 -21.09
N GLU A 212 6.62 -6.91 -21.82
CA GLU A 212 6.98 -8.24 -21.27
C GLU A 212 7.84 -8.16 -19.99
N SER A 213 8.82 -7.25 -19.95
CA SER A 213 9.71 -7.06 -18.80
C SER A 213 9.03 -6.40 -17.59
N THR A 214 7.97 -5.62 -17.80
CA THR A 214 7.27 -4.85 -16.73
C THR A 214 5.98 -5.52 -16.28
N LEU A 215 5.28 -6.22 -17.18
CA LEU A 215 4.15 -7.08 -16.85
C LEU A 215 4.56 -8.27 -15.99
N GLY A 216 5.81 -8.74 -16.07
CA GLY A 216 6.34 -9.79 -15.20
C GLY A 216 6.30 -9.44 -13.71
N LEU A 217 6.30 -8.15 -13.34
CA LEU A 217 6.17 -7.72 -11.95
C LEU A 217 4.79 -8.06 -11.36
N PHE A 218 3.73 -7.96 -12.16
CA PHE A 218 2.35 -8.18 -11.72
C PHE A 218 2.11 -9.59 -11.12
N PRO A 219 2.40 -10.70 -11.82
CA PRO A 219 2.19 -12.04 -11.26
C PRO A 219 3.17 -12.34 -10.12
N VAL A 220 4.43 -11.88 -10.20
CA VAL A 220 5.42 -12.07 -9.14
C VAL A 220 4.97 -11.39 -7.84
N LEU A 221 4.52 -10.14 -7.92
CA LEU A 221 4.04 -9.39 -6.76
C LEU A 221 2.74 -9.98 -6.22
N THR A 222 1.85 -10.47 -7.08
CA THR A 222 0.61 -11.15 -6.67
C THR A 222 0.92 -12.39 -5.84
N VAL A 223 1.82 -13.26 -6.33
CA VAL A 223 2.23 -14.48 -5.61
C VAL A 223 2.95 -14.11 -4.31
N PHE A 224 3.88 -13.14 -4.36
CA PHE A 224 4.60 -12.68 -3.17
C PHE A 224 3.65 -12.17 -2.07
N LEU A 225 2.71 -11.28 -2.40
CA LEU A 225 1.73 -10.77 -1.45
C LEU A 225 0.79 -11.88 -0.98
N GLY A 226 0.40 -12.81 -1.85
CA GLY A 226 -0.42 -13.96 -1.51
C GLY A 226 0.23 -14.88 -0.49
N LEU A 227 1.51 -15.23 -0.70
CA LEU A 227 2.29 -16.07 0.22
C LEU A 227 2.45 -15.40 1.58
N ILE A 228 2.80 -14.10 1.60
CA ILE A 228 2.96 -13.35 2.85
C ILE A 228 1.62 -13.23 3.58
N TYR A 229 0.54 -12.95 2.87
CA TYR A 229 -0.78 -12.84 3.48
C TYR A 229 -1.25 -14.18 4.05
N PHE A 230 -1.04 -15.28 3.32
CA PHE A 230 -1.33 -16.62 3.80
C PHE A 230 -0.55 -16.94 5.08
N LEU A 231 0.76 -16.67 5.11
CA LEU A 231 1.59 -16.84 6.30
C LEU A 231 1.10 -15.99 7.47
N PHE A 232 0.81 -14.70 7.22
CA PHE A 232 0.29 -13.78 8.20
C PHE A 232 -1.04 -14.25 8.80
N HIS A 233 -1.92 -14.80 7.96
CA HIS A 233 -3.19 -15.39 8.38
C HIS A 233 -2.99 -16.58 9.31
N LEU A 234 -2.11 -17.52 8.94
CA LEU A 234 -1.80 -18.70 9.76
C LEU A 234 -1.22 -18.34 11.13
N LEU A 235 -0.37 -17.31 11.19
CA LEU A 235 0.24 -16.85 12.45
C LEU A 235 -0.78 -16.23 13.40
N LEU A 236 -1.83 -15.61 12.86
CA LEU A 236 -2.85 -14.92 13.66
C LEU A 236 -4.05 -15.80 14.03
N GLU A 237 -4.33 -16.86 13.27
CA GLU A 237 -5.40 -17.83 13.58
C GLU A 237 -4.97 -18.92 14.58
N LYS A 238 -3.68 -19.06 14.88
CA LYS A 238 -3.14 -20.15 15.73
C LYS A 238 -3.30 -19.99 17.25
N GLU A 239 -4.08 -19.03 17.73
CA GLU A 239 -4.42 -18.87 19.17
C GLU A 239 -5.91 -18.50 19.33
#